data_AF-A0A7Y6PI86-F1
#
_entry.id   AF-A0A7Y6PI86-F1
#
_cell.length_a   1.000
_cell.length_b   1.000
_cell.length_c   1.000
_cell.angle_alpha   90.00
_cell.angle_beta   90.00
_cell.angle_gamma   90.00
#
_symmetry.space_group_name_H-M   'P 1'
#
loop_
_entity.id
_entity.type
_entity.pdbx_description
1 polymer ?
#
loop_
_entity_poly.entity_id
_entity_poly.type
_entity_poly.pdbx_seq_one_letter_code
_entity_poly.pdbx_strand_id
1 'polypeptide(L)'
;MSLASATGQVIFSQKGGVYMPAIQCNQGDLYQEYMGEASAPTNIAPDFASLKPVLSFILTSSRVAEGLVVPSSMKWYFNDVEIKFSGNVSTNTFGGETGHFKFIPYQPGTTDYYGLQIVKNLVKASGAASCTIKGEATVTVGNTSDTVQFVYSIPITKGVGNQKHVTIIAGDNKYFT
;
A
#
# COMPACT_ATOMS: atom_id res chain seq x y z
N MET A 1 39.97 -9.06 47.32
CA MET A 1 39.32 -8.33 46.21
C MET A 1 38.67 -9.38 45.33
N SER A 2 37.34 -9.57 45.37
CA SER A 2 36.69 -10.55 44.48
C SER A 2 36.39 -9.87 43.15
N LEU A 3 36.86 -10.48 42.06
CA LEU A 3 36.53 -10.05 40.70
C LEU A 3 35.17 -10.67 40.34
N ALA A 4 34.15 -9.84 40.18
CA ALA A 4 32.88 -10.27 39.63
C ALA A 4 33.04 -10.53 38.13
N SER A 5 32.82 -11.77 37.70
CA SER A 5 32.79 -12.14 36.29
C SER A 5 31.35 -12.42 35.85
N ALA A 6 30.87 -11.68 34.85
CA ALA A 6 29.60 -11.94 34.18
C ALA A 6 29.87 -12.52 32.79
N THR A 7 29.34 -13.70 32.51
CA THR A 7 29.36 -14.32 31.18
C THR A 7 28.01 -14.09 30.50
N GLY A 8 28.02 -13.39 29.36
CA GLY A 8 26.86 -13.24 28.49
C GLY A 8 27.03 -14.05 27.21
N GLN A 9 25.97 -14.76 26.79
CA GLN A 9 25.96 -15.45 25.51
C GLN A 9 25.57 -14.46 24.40
N VAL A 10 26.43 -14.28 23.40
CA VAL A 10 26.10 -13.54 22.18
C VAL A 10 25.49 -14.54 21.19
N ILE A 11 24.17 -14.54 21.07
CA ILE A 11 23.46 -15.34 20.07
C ILE A 11 23.36 -14.51 18.79
N PHE A 12 24.05 -14.94 17.75
CA PHE A 12 23.90 -14.40 16.40
C PHE A 12 22.82 -15.19 15.67
N SER A 13 21.60 -14.65 15.60
CA SER A 13 20.59 -15.16 14.69
C SER A 13 20.83 -14.54 13.32
N GLN A 14 21.41 -15.32 12.41
CA GLN A 14 21.55 -14.94 11.01
C GLN A 14 20.15 -14.59 10.46
N LYS A 15 20.02 -13.53 9.66
CA LYS A 15 18.78 -13.23 8.90
C LYS A 15 18.56 -14.37 7.89
N GLY A 16 18.06 -15.51 8.34
CA GLY A 16 17.55 -16.56 7.46
C GLY A 16 16.16 -16.14 7.01
N GLY A 17 15.87 -16.18 5.72
CA GLY A 17 14.54 -15.88 5.17
C GLY A 17 14.45 -14.56 4.41
N VAL A 18 13.75 -14.60 3.28
CA VAL A 18 13.46 -13.45 2.41
C VAL A 18 12.03 -13.00 2.68
N TYR A 19 11.85 -11.69 2.85
CA TYR A 19 10.53 -11.07 2.90
C TYR A 19 10.08 -10.71 1.49
N MET A 20 8.85 -11.10 1.16
CA MET A 20 8.25 -10.88 -0.14
C MET A 20 7.01 -9.98 0.05
N PRO A 21 7.16 -8.65 -0.10
CA PRO A 21 6.04 -7.74 -0.03
C PRO A 21 5.24 -7.75 -1.35
N ALA A 22 3.94 -7.59 -1.25
CA ALA A 22 3.04 -7.40 -2.38
C ALA A 22 1.92 -6.42 -1.99
N ILE A 23 1.47 -5.62 -2.96
CA ILE A 23 0.24 -4.83 -2.81
C ILE A 23 -0.81 -5.43 -3.73
N GLN A 24 -1.97 -5.76 -3.17
CA GLN A 24 -3.12 -6.26 -3.92
C GLN A 24 -4.33 -5.36 -3.74
N CYS A 25 -5.13 -5.21 -4.79
CA CYS A 25 -6.37 -4.46 -4.72
C CYS A 25 -7.57 -5.40 -4.71
N ASN A 26 -8.59 -5.05 -3.90
CA ASN A 26 -9.87 -5.77 -3.88
C ASN A 26 -10.69 -5.61 -5.17
N GLN A 27 -10.35 -4.65 -6.04
CA GLN A 27 -11.04 -4.40 -7.31
C GLN A 27 -10.23 -4.86 -8.53
N GLY A 28 -9.21 -5.68 -8.33
CA GLY A 28 -8.27 -6.06 -9.39
C GLY A 28 -7.37 -4.89 -9.79
N ASP A 29 -6.86 -4.90 -11.02
CA ASP A 29 -5.94 -3.87 -11.48
C ASP A 29 -6.63 -2.50 -11.61
N LEU A 30 -6.05 -1.50 -10.95
CA LEU A 30 -6.54 -0.13 -10.99
C LEU A 30 -5.97 0.62 -12.19
N TYR A 31 -6.82 1.37 -12.86
CA TYR A 31 -6.48 2.33 -13.90
C TYR A 31 -7.44 3.50 -13.80
N GLN A 32 -7.12 4.65 -14.40
CA GLN A 32 -8.11 5.68 -14.68
C GLN A 32 -7.93 6.26 -16.08
N GLU A 33 -9.04 6.45 -16.75
CA GLU A 33 -9.14 7.24 -17.97
C GLU A 33 -9.88 8.54 -17.66
N TYR A 34 -9.55 9.59 -18.39
CA TYR A 34 -10.21 10.88 -18.25
C TYR A 34 -10.31 11.61 -19.58
N MET A 35 -11.22 12.59 -19.63
CA MET A 35 -11.39 13.55 -20.71
C MET A 35 -11.09 14.97 -20.22
N GLY A 36 -10.92 15.90 -21.18
CA GLY A 36 -10.69 17.30 -20.87
C GLY A 36 -9.25 17.60 -20.41
N GLU A 37 -9.14 18.53 -19.47
CA GLU A 37 -7.86 19.07 -18.99
C GLU A 37 -7.47 18.47 -17.64
N ALA A 38 -6.15 18.34 -17.39
CA ALA A 38 -5.63 17.73 -16.16
C ALA A 38 -6.07 18.45 -14.87
N SER A 39 -6.28 19.76 -14.93
CA SER A 39 -6.73 20.59 -13.79
C SER A 39 -8.23 20.47 -13.50
N ALA A 40 -9.02 20.06 -14.49
CA ALA A 40 -10.47 19.89 -14.42
C ALA A 40 -10.91 18.68 -15.27
N PRO A 41 -10.50 17.46 -14.88
CA PRO A 41 -10.80 16.26 -15.66
C PRO A 41 -12.31 15.96 -15.65
N THR A 42 -12.82 15.54 -16.79
CA THR A 42 -14.21 15.11 -16.95
C THR A 42 -14.27 13.64 -17.32
N ASN A 43 -15.44 13.01 -17.13
CA ASN A 43 -15.71 11.63 -17.53
C ASN A 43 -14.64 10.63 -17.04
N ILE A 44 -14.26 10.72 -15.76
CA ILE A 44 -13.27 9.83 -15.17
C ILE A 44 -13.85 8.42 -15.05
N ALA A 45 -13.14 7.42 -15.56
CA ALA A 45 -13.56 6.02 -15.50
C ALA A 45 -12.37 5.08 -15.25
N PRO A 46 -12.47 4.13 -14.30
CA PRO A 46 -13.46 4.04 -13.23
C PRO A 46 -13.39 5.22 -12.24
N ASP A 47 -14.53 5.58 -11.66
CA ASP A 47 -14.62 6.59 -10.59
C ASP A 47 -14.28 5.99 -9.22
N PHE A 48 -13.11 6.35 -8.69
CA PHE A 48 -12.64 5.89 -7.39
C PHE A 48 -13.39 6.50 -6.21
N ALA A 49 -14.07 7.65 -6.39
CA ALA A 49 -14.89 8.21 -5.32
C ALA A 49 -16.10 7.31 -5.01
N SER A 50 -16.61 6.62 -6.03
CA SER A 50 -17.71 5.66 -5.94
C SER A 50 -17.20 4.25 -5.63
N LEU A 51 -16.18 3.78 -6.36
CA LEU A 51 -15.63 2.42 -6.22
C LEU A 51 -14.88 2.20 -4.88
N LYS A 52 -14.20 3.24 -4.40
CA LYS A 52 -13.39 3.25 -3.17
C LYS A 52 -12.47 2.04 -3.01
N PRO A 53 -11.59 1.77 -4.00
CA PRO A 53 -10.73 0.59 -3.99
C PRO A 53 -9.77 0.61 -2.80
N VAL A 54 -9.47 -0.58 -2.29
CA VAL A 54 -8.60 -0.81 -1.15
C VAL A 54 -7.37 -1.56 -1.62
N LEU A 55 -6.20 -1.00 -1.35
CA LEU A 55 -4.90 -1.62 -1.55
C LEU A 55 -4.44 -2.24 -0.23
N SER A 56 -4.32 -3.56 -0.19
CA SER A 56 -3.85 -4.33 0.97
C SER A 56 -2.37 -4.67 0.81
N PHE A 57 -1.58 -4.38 1.83
CA PHE A 57 -0.17 -4.74 1.88
C PHE A 57 -0.02 -6.13 2.50
N ILE A 58 0.42 -7.07 1.68
CA ILE A 58 0.66 -8.46 2.06
C ILE A 58 2.16 -8.65 2.16
N LEU A 59 2.59 -9.25 3.27
CA LEU A 59 3.98 -9.56 3.50
C LEU A 59 4.10 -11.04 3.83
N THR A 60 4.84 -11.77 3.01
CA THR A 60 5.14 -13.18 3.28
C THR A 60 6.61 -13.35 3.60
N SER A 61 6.90 -14.35 4.43
CA SER A 61 8.25 -14.73 4.82
C SER A 61 8.56 -16.11 4.25
N SER A 62 9.75 -16.27 3.67
CA SER A 62 10.20 -17.58 3.20
C SER A 62 10.56 -18.55 4.34
N ARG A 63 10.36 -18.15 5.60
CA ARG A 63 10.54 -19.01 6.78
C ARG A 63 9.35 -19.94 6.92
N VAL A 64 9.65 -21.24 7.00
CA VAL A 64 8.67 -22.35 7.05
C VAL A 64 7.61 -22.19 8.14
N ALA A 65 7.92 -21.49 9.25
CA ALA A 65 7.02 -21.33 10.39
C ALA A 65 6.22 -20.01 10.42
N GLU A 66 6.55 -19.03 9.58
CA GLU A 66 5.91 -17.69 9.65
C GLU A 66 4.82 -17.53 8.59
N GLY A 67 5.08 -17.89 7.32
CA GLY A 67 4.11 -17.74 6.23
C GLY A 67 3.72 -16.27 6.00
N LEU A 68 2.69 -15.79 6.71
CA LEU A 68 2.21 -14.40 6.69
C LEU A 68 2.84 -13.60 7.84
N VAL A 69 3.40 -12.44 7.53
CA VAL A 69 4.05 -11.57 8.52
C VAL A 69 3.28 -10.27 8.66
N VAL A 70 3.01 -9.90 9.90
CA VAL A 70 2.42 -8.61 10.25
C VAL A 70 3.56 -7.62 10.49
N PRO A 71 3.70 -6.55 9.68
CA PRO A 71 4.68 -5.50 9.91
C PRO A 71 4.49 -4.81 11.27
N SER A 72 5.57 -4.29 11.85
CA SER A 72 5.49 -3.47 13.08
C SER A 72 4.99 -2.05 12.80
N SER A 73 5.22 -1.54 11.59
CA SER A 73 4.66 -0.27 11.13
C SER A 73 4.57 -0.22 9.60
N MET A 74 3.75 0.69 9.10
CA MET A 74 3.49 0.86 7.67
C MET A 74 3.45 2.35 7.31
N LYS A 75 4.18 2.72 6.26
CA LYS A 75 4.12 4.04 5.62
C LYS A 75 3.65 3.89 4.18
N TRP A 76 2.94 4.91 3.71
CA TRP A 76 2.43 4.94 2.34
C TRP A 76 2.92 6.20 1.65
N TYR A 77 3.22 6.07 0.36
CA TYR A 77 3.70 7.16 -0.47
C TYR A 77 2.87 7.23 -1.75
N PHE A 78 2.59 8.45 -2.21
CA PHE A 78 1.99 8.73 -3.50
C PHE A 78 2.99 9.53 -4.33
N ASN A 79 3.43 8.99 -5.48
CA ASN A 79 4.48 9.58 -6.31
C ASN A 79 5.71 10.02 -5.49
N ASP A 80 6.22 9.10 -4.66
CA ASP A 80 7.33 9.29 -3.72
C ASP A 80 7.14 10.30 -2.58
N VAL A 81 5.97 10.95 -2.49
CA VAL A 81 5.62 11.82 -1.36
C VAL A 81 4.93 11.00 -0.27
N GLU A 82 5.47 11.05 0.96
CA GLU A 82 4.88 10.38 2.12
C GLU A 82 3.46 10.91 2.40
N ILE A 83 2.50 10.00 2.52
CA ILE A 83 1.13 10.30 2.87
C ILE A 83 1.02 10.36 4.39
N LYS A 84 0.72 11.55 4.91
CA LYS A 84 0.47 11.83 6.31
C LYS A 84 -1.01 11.66 6.59
N PHE A 85 -1.33 11.05 7.74
CA PHE A 85 -2.72 10.79 8.14
C PHE A 85 -3.06 11.49 9.45
N SER A 86 -4.29 11.99 9.55
CA SER A 86 -4.91 12.43 10.80
C SER A 86 -6.31 11.83 10.87
N GLY A 87 -6.64 11.13 11.95
CA GLY A 87 -7.91 10.37 12.03
C GLY A 87 -8.07 9.35 10.90
N ASN A 88 -6.97 8.72 10.48
CA ASN A 88 -6.88 7.80 9.34
C ASN A 88 -7.16 8.42 7.96
N VAL A 89 -7.38 9.73 7.83
CA VAL A 89 -7.59 10.40 6.53
C VAL A 89 -6.33 11.17 6.15
N SER A 90 -5.95 11.11 4.88
CA SER A 90 -4.74 11.78 4.38
C SER A 90 -4.87 13.30 4.45
N THR A 91 -3.85 13.98 4.98
CA THR A 91 -3.83 15.44 5.15
C THR A 91 -3.03 16.16 4.07
N ASN A 92 -2.25 15.44 3.26
CA ASN A 92 -1.50 16.01 2.14
C ASN A 92 -2.44 16.65 1.11
N THR A 93 -1.95 17.73 0.51
CA THR A 93 -2.60 18.38 -0.62
C THR A 93 -2.03 17.83 -1.93
N PHE A 94 -2.85 17.14 -2.71
CA PHE A 94 -2.53 16.68 -4.05
C PHE A 94 -3.50 17.32 -5.04
N GLY A 95 -3.00 17.93 -6.12
CA GLY A 95 -3.86 18.65 -7.08
C GLY A 95 -4.76 19.73 -6.45
N GLY A 96 -4.34 20.33 -5.32
CA GLY A 96 -5.12 21.33 -4.58
C GLY A 96 -6.18 20.76 -3.63
N GLU A 97 -6.27 19.45 -3.45
CA GLU A 97 -7.27 18.80 -2.59
C GLU A 97 -6.62 17.90 -1.52
N THR A 98 -7.30 17.72 -0.39
CA THR A 98 -6.90 16.78 0.68
C THR A 98 -7.87 15.60 0.77
N GLY A 99 -7.54 14.60 1.59
CA GLY A 99 -8.42 13.45 1.86
C GLY A 99 -8.55 12.44 0.71
N HIS A 100 -7.51 12.31 -0.13
CA HIS A 100 -7.49 11.33 -1.22
C HIS A 100 -7.40 9.89 -0.74
N PHE A 101 -6.77 9.67 0.41
CA PHE A 101 -6.52 8.33 0.94
C PHE A 101 -7.02 8.19 2.36
N LYS A 102 -7.45 6.98 2.70
CA LYS A 102 -7.79 6.56 4.06
C LYS A 102 -6.92 5.37 4.45
N PHE A 103 -6.19 5.52 5.55
CA PHE A 103 -5.40 4.45 6.14
C PHE A 103 -6.32 3.42 6.80
N ILE A 104 -6.04 2.15 6.55
CA ILE A 104 -6.72 1.02 7.20
C ILE A 104 -5.68 0.34 8.10
N PRO A 105 -5.81 0.46 9.43
CA PRO A 105 -4.90 -0.23 10.34
C PRO A 105 -5.15 -1.74 10.31
N TYR A 106 -4.08 -2.49 10.52
CA TYR A 106 -4.18 -3.92 10.82
C TYR A 106 -5.00 -4.15 12.09
N GLN A 107 -5.99 -5.03 12.01
CA GLN A 107 -6.81 -5.49 13.14
C GLN A 107 -7.06 -6.99 12.97
N PRO A 108 -6.48 -7.86 13.82
CA PRO A 108 -6.65 -9.31 13.72
C PRO A 108 -8.13 -9.71 13.64
N GLY A 109 -8.50 -10.52 12.65
CA GLY A 109 -9.85 -11.07 12.48
C GLY A 109 -10.89 -10.06 11.96
N THR A 110 -10.47 -8.85 11.56
CA THR A 110 -11.32 -7.84 10.91
C THR A 110 -10.66 -7.29 9.65
N THR A 111 -9.41 -6.82 9.78
CA THR A 111 -8.54 -6.39 8.68
C THR A 111 -7.17 -7.00 8.87
N ASP A 112 -6.98 -8.17 8.27
CA ASP A 112 -5.75 -8.98 8.43
C ASP A 112 -4.53 -8.41 7.71
N TYR A 113 -4.67 -7.24 7.06
CA TYR A 113 -3.60 -6.55 6.35
C TYR A 113 -3.67 -5.04 6.63
N TYR A 114 -2.50 -4.39 6.63
CA TYR A 114 -2.47 -2.93 6.51
C TYR A 114 -2.98 -2.53 5.14
N GLY A 115 -3.89 -1.55 5.11
CA GLY A 115 -4.52 -1.13 3.86
C GLY A 115 -4.43 0.37 3.62
N LEU A 116 -4.57 0.73 2.35
CA LEU A 116 -4.76 2.09 1.88
C LEU A 116 -6.00 2.12 0.98
N GLN A 117 -7.05 2.78 1.44
CA GLN A 117 -8.24 3.02 0.62
C GLN A 117 -8.08 4.32 -0.17
N ILE A 118 -8.36 4.26 -1.47
CA ILE A 118 -8.43 5.44 -2.33
C ILE A 118 -9.86 5.94 -2.28
N VAL A 119 -10.05 7.20 -1.88
CA VAL A 119 -11.36 7.81 -1.62
C VAL A 119 -11.72 8.86 -2.67
N LYS A 120 -10.74 9.33 -3.45
CA LYS A 120 -10.92 10.31 -4.51
C LYS A 120 -10.19 9.89 -5.77
N ASN A 121 -10.64 10.44 -6.90
CA ASN A 121 -9.97 10.26 -8.18
C ASN A 121 -8.55 10.84 -8.16
N LEU A 122 -7.62 10.15 -8.81
CA LEU A 122 -6.20 10.46 -8.80
C LEU A 122 -5.76 11.27 -10.03
N VAL A 123 -6.63 11.44 -11.03
CA VAL A 123 -6.30 12.18 -12.26
C VAL A 123 -5.80 13.59 -11.96
N LYS A 124 -6.56 14.39 -11.22
CA LYS A 124 -6.14 15.75 -10.83
C LYS A 124 -4.97 15.73 -9.85
N ALA A 125 -4.97 14.77 -8.91
CA ALA A 125 -3.93 14.60 -7.90
C ALA A 125 -2.55 14.30 -8.49
N SER A 126 -2.51 13.58 -9.61
CA SER A 126 -1.31 13.18 -10.35
C SER A 126 -0.93 14.13 -11.49
N GLY A 127 -1.70 15.20 -11.72
CA GLY A 127 -1.50 16.05 -12.89
C GLY A 127 -1.74 15.33 -14.21
N ALA A 128 -2.64 14.34 -14.19
CA ALA A 128 -2.99 13.46 -15.30
C ALA A 128 -1.86 12.58 -15.86
N ALA A 129 -0.82 12.36 -15.05
CA ALA A 129 0.21 11.37 -15.32
C ALA A 129 -0.09 10.05 -14.61
N SER A 130 0.47 8.95 -15.11
CA SER A 130 0.45 7.69 -14.38
C SER A 130 1.11 7.88 -13.01
N CYS A 131 0.56 7.23 -11.99
CA CYS A 131 0.96 7.45 -10.61
C CYS A 131 1.32 6.15 -9.91
N THR A 132 2.03 6.25 -8.80
CA THR A 132 2.48 5.09 -8.03
C THR A 132 2.09 5.23 -6.57
N ILE A 133 1.59 4.14 -6.00
CA ILE A 133 1.42 3.95 -4.57
C ILE A 133 2.53 3.04 -4.08
N LYS A 134 3.40 3.54 -3.19
CA LYS A 134 4.44 2.74 -2.57
C LYS A 134 4.08 2.48 -1.12
N GLY A 135 4.08 1.21 -0.74
CA GLY A 135 3.95 0.78 0.65
C GLY A 135 5.33 0.41 1.20
N GLU A 136 5.72 1.01 2.32
CA GLU A 136 6.97 0.72 3.04
C GLU A 136 6.61 0.18 4.43
N ALA A 137 6.96 -1.08 4.66
CA ALA A 137 6.72 -1.79 5.90
C ALA A 137 8.02 -1.95 6.68
N THR A 138 7.95 -1.75 8.00
CA THR A 138 9.04 -2.13 8.90
C THR A 138 8.75 -3.49 9.50
N VAL A 139 9.73 -4.39 9.44
CA VAL A 139 9.66 -5.73 10.04
C VAL A 139 10.70 -5.83 11.13
N THR A 140 10.30 -6.30 12.31
CA THR A 140 11.19 -6.42 13.46
C THR A 140 11.33 -7.89 13.86
N VAL A 141 12.56 -8.40 13.87
CA VAL A 141 12.89 -9.76 14.32
C VAL A 141 13.90 -9.65 15.46
N GLY A 142 13.46 -9.96 16.68
CA GLY A 142 14.25 -9.74 17.88
C GLY A 142 14.63 -8.26 18.02
N ASN A 143 15.94 -7.97 18.05
CA ASN A 143 16.46 -6.60 18.19
C ASN A 143 16.81 -5.93 16.86
N THR A 144 16.55 -6.59 15.72
CA THR A 144 16.86 -6.05 14.39
C THR A 144 15.57 -5.64 13.68
N SER A 145 15.57 -4.45 13.08
CA SER A 145 14.49 -4.01 12.19
C SER A 145 14.99 -3.92 10.75
N ASP A 146 14.11 -4.20 9.80
CA ASP A 146 14.36 -4.08 8.36
C ASP A 146 13.18 -3.37 7.69
N THR A 147 13.45 -2.75 6.56
CA THR A 147 12.44 -2.04 5.76
C THR A 147 12.24 -2.75 4.45
N VAL A 148 11.00 -3.11 4.15
CA VAL A 148 10.60 -3.77 2.90
C VAL A 148 9.58 -2.91 2.20
N GLN A 149 9.64 -2.87 0.87
CA GLN A 149 8.79 -1.98 0.09
C GLN A 149 8.23 -2.66 -1.15
N PHE A 150 7.07 -2.22 -1.58
CA PHE A 150 6.46 -2.59 -2.85
C PHE A 150 5.83 -1.36 -3.51
N VAL A 151 5.95 -1.27 -4.84
CA VAL A 151 5.40 -0.16 -5.62
C VAL A 151 4.29 -0.68 -6.52
N TYR A 152 3.08 -0.16 -6.31
CA TYR A 152 1.90 -0.41 -7.13
C TYR A 152 1.71 0.74 -8.10
N SER A 153 1.69 0.46 -9.41
CA SER A 153 1.54 1.48 -10.45
C SER A 153 0.11 1.54 -10.94
N ILE A 154 -0.45 2.76 -11.04
CA ILE A 154 -1.80 3.02 -11.54
C ILE A 154 -1.66 3.84 -12.83
N PRO A 155 -1.90 3.22 -14.00
CA PRO A 155 -1.90 3.94 -15.26
C PRO A 155 -3.06 4.96 -15.28
N ILE A 156 -2.73 6.18 -15.68
CA ILE A 156 -3.70 7.24 -15.95
C ILE A 156 -3.50 7.70 -17.38
N THR A 157 -4.56 7.63 -18.19
CA THR A 157 -4.50 7.96 -19.61
C THR A 157 -5.62 8.88 -20.02
N LYS A 158 -5.35 9.76 -20.99
CA LYS A 158 -6.38 10.57 -21.62
C LYS A 158 -7.14 9.68 -22.60
N GLY A 159 -8.44 9.52 -22.42
CA GLY A 159 -9.20 8.68 -23.32
C GLY A 159 -9.29 9.36 -24.69
N VAL A 160 -8.78 8.68 -25.71
CA VAL A 160 -8.73 9.19 -27.10
C VAL A 160 -9.57 8.34 -28.04
N GLY A 161 -10.40 7.42 -27.50
CA GLY A 161 -11.30 6.55 -28.27
C GLY A 161 -12.03 5.52 -27.38
N ASN A 162 -12.68 4.54 -28.02
CA ASN A 162 -13.38 3.43 -27.33
C ASN A 162 -12.41 2.38 -26.78
N GLN A 163 -11.56 2.75 -25.82
CA GLN A 163 -10.73 1.79 -25.09
C GLN A 163 -11.60 0.84 -24.26
N LYS A 164 -11.20 -0.44 -24.22
CA LYS A 164 -11.87 -1.49 -23.43
C LYS A 164 -10.86 -2.06 -22.46
N HIS A 165 -11.21 -2.03 -21.19
CA HIS A 165 -10.42 -2.61 -20.12
C HIS A 165 -11.13 -3.86 -19.62
N VAL A 166 -10.34 -4.91 -19.39
CA VAL A 166 -10.79 -6.14 -18.74
C VAL A 166 -10.14 -6.16 -17.37
N THR A 167 -10.96 -6.15 -16.33
CA THR A 167 -10.50 -6.26 -14.95
C THR A 167 -10.93 -7.62 -14.42
N ILE A 168 -9.97 -8.38 -13.88
CA ILE A 168 -10.22 -9.66 -13.23
C ILE A 168 -10.19 -9.40 -11.71
N ILE A 169 -11.26 -9.83 -11.04
CA ILE A 169 -11.45 -9.67 -9.60
C ILE A 169 -11.69 -11.06 -9.01
N ALA A 170 -11.24 -11.27 -7.77
CA ALA A 170 -11.56 -12.47 -7.03
C ALA A 170 -13.09 -12.61 -6.85
N GLY A 171 -13.59 -13.85 -6.89
CA GLY A 171 -15.01 -14.14 -6.69
C GLY A 171 -15.49 -13.98 -5.25
N ASP A 172 -14.57 -13.81 -4.30
CA ASP A 172 -14.85 -13.54 -2.90
C ASP A 172 -13.89 -12.48 -2.32
N ASN A 173 -14.16 -12.07 -1.08
CA ASN A 173 -13.34 -11.09 -0.36
C ASN A 173 -12.27 -11.75 0.51
N LYS A 174 -12.02 -13.06 0.32
CA LYS A 174 -10.98 -13.78 1.04
C LYS A 174 -9.73 -13.69 0.19
N TYR A 175 -8.87 -12.73 0.50
CA TYR A 175 -7.47 -12.76 0.05
C TYR A 175 -6.87 -14.15 0.36
N PHE A 176 -5.84 -14.61 -0.37
CA PHE A 176 -5.25 -15.96 -0.29
C PHE A 176 -5.52 -16.71 1.04
N THR A 177 -6.58 -17.52 1.07
CA THR A 177 -6.87 -18.52 2.11
C THR A 177 -6.61 -19.91 1.59
#